data_AF-A0A1E4B9N1-F1
#
_entry.id   AF-A0A1E4B9N1-F1
#
_cell.length_a   1.000
_cell.length_b   1.000
_cell.length_c   1.000
_cell.angle_alpha   90.00
_cell.angle_beta   90.00
_cell.angle_gamma   90.00
#
_symmetry.space_group_name_H-M   'P 1'
#
loop_
_entity.id
_entity.type
_entity.pdbx_description
1 polymer ?
#
loop_
_entity_poly.entity_id
_entity_poly.type
_entity_poly.pdbx_seq_one_letter_code
_entity_poly.pdbx_strand_id
1 'polypeptide(L)'
;MALVQAVEREVGKRVVGQEYMVERLLISLLTGGHVLLEGVPGLAKTLTVRTLAETIHTTFQRIQFTPDLLPADVLGTQVFDQSTGSFSIKRGPIFANIVLADEINRAPAKVQAALLEAMQEKQVTLGGQTFRLEEPFLVLATQNPIEQEGTYPLPEAQVDRFMLKLRVGYPSREEEKEIMRRMASGEPIAIDAIASPQAILEARHRITELYMDERIVDYIVDLVHATRYPADARLKDLAPLIEFGASPRATIALAQASRAHAFLRGRTYVTPDDVKAIAPDVLRHRILTTYEAEAENVSSDDIVTRILDTVEAP
;
A
#
# COMPACT_ATOMS: atom_id res chain seq x y z
N MET A 1 -7.41 -9.56 -17.77
CA MET A 1 -6.85 -10.88 -17.43
C MET A 1 -5.48 -11.10 -18.06
N ALA A 2 -5.33 -11.16 -19.39
CA ALA A 2 -4.02 -11.35 -20.05
C ALA A 2 -2.97 -10.27 -19.67
N LEU A 3 -3.39 -9.01 -19.52
CA LEU A 3 -2.51 -7.90 -19.16
C LEU A 3 -1.84 -8.08 -17.79
N VAL A 4 -2.62 -8.42 -16.77
CA VAL A 4 -2.14 -8.57 -15.38
C VAL A 4 -1.14 -9.71 -15.28
N GLN A 5 -1.49 -10.89 -15.81
CA GLN A 5 -0.59 -12.04 -15.79
C GLN A 5 0.69 -11.78 -16.59
N ALA A 6 0.60 -11.00 -17.67
CA ALA A 6 1.77 -10.59 -18.42
C ALA A 6 2.66 -9.64 -17.59
N VAL A 7 2.08 -8.70 -16.86
CA VAL A 7 2.82 -7.80 -15.94
C VAL A 7 3.49 -8.61 -14.81
N GLU A 8 2.77 -9.52 -14.15
CA GLU A 8 3.34 -10.36 -13.09
C GLU A 8 4.52 -11.21 -13.60
N ARG A 9 4.36 -11.84 -14.77
CA ARG A 9 5.41 -12.63 -15.40
C ARG A 9 6.62 -11.78 -15.77
N GLU A 10 6.40 -10.57 -16.25
CA GLU A 10 7.48 -9.65 -16.62
C GLU A 10 8.26 -9.19 -15.39
N VAL A 11 7.55 -8.80 -14.32
CA VAL A 11 8.15 -8.44 -13.03
C VAL A 11 8.94 -9.62 -12.45
N GLY A 12 8.41 -10.85 -12.59
CA GLY A 12 9.06 -12.09 -12.17
C GLY A 12 10.38 -12.42 -12.87
N LYS A 13 10.75 -11.72 -13.96
CA LYS A 13 12.08 -11.82 -14.56
C LYS A 13 13.16 -11.27 -13.62
N ARG A 14 12.90 -10.13 -12.97
CA ARG A 14 13.85 -9.47 -12.04
C ARG A 14 13.62 -9.80 -10.58
N VAL A 15 12.36 -10.01 -10.21
CA VAL A 15 11.94 -10.14 -8.81
C VAL A 15 11.63 -11.60 -8.51
N VAL A 16 12.11 -12.09 -7.38
CA VAL A 16 11.96 -13.49 -6.96
C VAL A 16 11.38 -13.53 -5.55
N GLY A 17 10.35 -14.36 -5.32
CA GLY A 17 9.77 -14.57 -3.99
C GLY A 17 9.02 -13.37 -3.42
N GLN A 18 8.45 -12.55 -4.30
CA GLN A 18 7.69 -11.33 -3.93
C GLN A 18 6.34 -11.27 -4.62
N GLU A 19 5.80 -12.41 -5.04
CA GLU A 19 4.52 -12.53 -5.76
C GLU A 19 3.39 -11.87 -4.97
N TYR A 20 3.35 -12.10 -3.66
CA TYR A 20 2.42 -11.43 -2.75
C TYR A 20 2.55 -9.91 -2.80
N MET A 21 3.76 -9.36 -2.69
CA MET A 21 3.97 -7.90 -2.71
C MET A 21 3.58 -7.32 -4.08
N VAL A 22 3.96 -7.97 -5.17
CA VAL A 22 3.61 -7.55 -6.54
C VAL A 22 2.09 -7.54 -6.73
N GLU A 23 1.39 -8.58 -6.31
CA GLU A 23 -0.07 -8.68 -6.40
C GLU A 23 -0.74 -7.53 -5.61
N ARG A 24 -0.28 -7.22 -4.40
CA ARG A 24 -0.84 -6.14 -3.57
C ARG A 24 -0.52 -4.75 -4.10
N LEU A 25 0.64 -4.56 -4.73
CA LEU A 25 0.96 -3.32 -5.45
C LEU A 25 0.07 -3.14 -6.68
N LEU A 26 -0.19 -4.22 -7.44
CA LEU A 26 -1.13 -4.20 -8.56
C LEU A 26 -2.55 -3.89 -8.11
N ILE A 27 -3.04 -4.51 -7.03
CA ILE A 27 -4.34 -4.19 -6.44
C ILE A 27 -4.40 -2.69 -6.10
N SER A 28 -3.40 -2.16 -5.41
CA SER A 28 -3.37 -0.74 -5.02
C SER A 28 -3.33 0.20 -6.24
N LEU A 29 -2.56 -0.16 -7.27
CA LEU A 29 -2.56 0.55 -8.55
C LEU A 29 -3.91 0.45 -9.25
N LEU A 30 -4.66 -0.63 -9.12
CA LEU A 30 -5.95 -0.86 -9.77
C LEU A 30 -7.14 -0.33 -8.97
N THR A 31 -6.92 0.17 -7.76
CA THR A 31 -7.96 0.77 -6.92
C THR A 31 -7.68 2.23 -6.56
N GLY A 32 -6.47 2.74 -6.82
CA GLY A 32 -6.06 4.06 -6.36
C GLY A 32 -5.65 4.10 -4.89
N GLY A 33 -5.39 2.93 -4.30
CA GLY A 33 -4.90 2.80 -2.94
C GLY A 33 -3.40 3.09 -2.81
N HIS A 34 -2.99 3.28 -1.57
CA HIS A 34 -1.58 3.40 -1.17
C HIS A 34 -1.21 2.30 -0.21
N VAL A 35 0.08 1.96 -0.16
CA VAL A 35 0.58 0.80 0.56
C VAL A 35 1.58 1.24 1.61
N LEU A 36 1.40 0.74 2.84
CA LEU A 36 2.40 0.79 3.88
C LEU A 36 3.09 -0.57 3.96
N LEU A 37 4.41 -0.60 3.89
CA LEU A 37 5.20 -1.83 3.89
C LEU A 37 6.07 -1.90 5.13
N GLU A 38 5.73 -2.84 6.00
CA GLU A 38 6.55 -3.22 7.13
C GLU A 38 7.41 -4.42 6.73
N GLY A 39 8.72 -4.27 6.83
CA GLY A 39 9.62 -5.38 6.53
C GLY A 39 11.07 -4.99 6.71
N VAL A 40 11.91 -5.99 6.86
CA VAL A 40 13.34 -5.83 7.08
C VAL A 40 14.06 -5.19 5.88
N PRO A 41 15.24 -4.57 6.09
CA PRO A 41 16.09 -4.10 5.00
C PRO A 41 16.51 -5.23 4.07
N GLY A 42 16.81 -4.89 2.81
CA GLY A 42 17.40 -5.83 1.84
C GLY A 42 16.41 -6.71 1.07
N LEU A 43 15.09 -6.57 1.26
CA LEU A 43 14.07 -7.37 0.58
C LEU A 43 13.76 -6.96 -0.87
N ALA A 44 14.74 -6.42 -1.59
CA ALA A 44 14.58 -5.98 -2.99
C ALA A 44 13.33 -5.08 -3.25
N LYS A 45 12.87 -4.32 -2.24
CA LYS A 45 11.67 -3.46 -2.32
C LYS A 45 11.79 -2.44 -3.45
N THR A 46 12.91 -1.73 -3.47
CA THR A 46 13.24 -0.75 -4.53
C THR A 46 13.29 -1.39 -5.91
N LEU A 47 13.86 -2.60 -6.02
CA LEU A 47 13.90 -3.32 -7.30
C LEU A 47 12.49 -3.69 -7.76
N THR A 48 11.64 -4.17 -6.85
CA THR A 48 10.29 -4.61 -7.18
C THR A 48 9.43 -3.45 -7.67
N VAL A 49 9.43 -2.34 -6.94
CA VAL A 49 8.64 -1.15 -7.31
C VAL A 49 9.13 -0.54 -8.60
N ARG A 50 10.46 -0.42 -8.79
CA ARG A 50 11.04 0.08 -10.03
C ARG A 50 10.69 -0.81 -11.23
N THR A 51 10.82 -2.13 -11.05
CA THR A 51 10.50 -3.11 -12.10
C THR A 51 9.03 -3.03 -12.49
N LEU A 52 8.14 -2.92 -11.50
CA LEU A 52 6.72 -2.71 -11.76
C LEU A 52 6.48 -1.42 -12.55
N ALA A 53 7.12 -0.31 -12.16
CA ALA A 53 6.98 0.97 -12.84
C ALA A 53 7.44 0.93 -14.30
N GLU A 54 8.58 0.29 -14.57
CA GLU A 54 9.10 0.03 -15.93
C GLU A 54 8.13 -0.82 -16.75
N THR A 55 7.60 -1.90 -16.14
CA THR A 55 6.68 -2.84 -16.79
C THR A 55 5.36 -2.17 -17.22
N ILE A 56 4.88 -1.19 -16.46
CA ILE A 56 3.65 -0.44 -16.76
C ILE A 56 3.90 0.93 -17.40
N HIS A 57 5.15 1.21 -17.80
CA HIS A 57 5.57 2.44 -18.46
C HIS A 57 5.17 3.71 -17.69
N THR A 58 5.46 3.72 -16.39
CA THR A 58 5.17 4.83 -15.47
C THR A 58 6.45 5.47 -14.94
N THR A 59 6.35 6.72 -14.50
CA THR A 59 7.46 7.38 -13.80
C THR A 59 7.63 6.82 -12.39
N PHE A 60 8.88 6.66 -11.97
CA PHE A 60 9.26 6.17 -10.64
C PHE A 60 10.16 7.17 -9.94
N GLN A 61 9.86 7.47 -8.68
CA GLN A 61 10.74 8.23 -7.80
C GLN A 61 10.92 7.52 -6.46
N ARG A 62 12.14 7.54 -5.95
CA ARG A 62 12.47 7.08 -4.60
C ARG A 62 12.82 8.31 -3.76
N ILE A 63 12.16 8.42 -2.61
CA ILE A 63 12.42 9.45 -1.62
C ILE A 63 12.89 8.72 -0.36
N GLN A 64 14.12 8.98 0.05
CA GLN A 64 14.64 8.51 1.32
C GLN A 64 14.21 9.50 2.40
N PHE A 65 13.46 9.03 3.39
CA PHE A 65 13.06 9.87 4.52
C PHE A 65 14.19 9.91 5.54
N THR A 66 14.59 11.11 5.91
CA THR A 66 15.67 11.40 6.86
C THR A 66 15.20 12.46 7.88
N PRO A 67 15.85 12.54 9.06
CA PRO A 67 15.44 13.50 10.10
C PRO A 67 15.52 14.98 9.69
N ASP A 68 16.36 15.29 8.70
CA ASP A 68 16.60 16.64 8.16
C ASP A 68 15.73 17.00 6.95
N LEU A 69 14.95 16.03 6.43
CA LEU A 69 14.10 16.25 5.27
C LEU A 69 13.05 17.32 5.55
N LEU A 70 12.80 18.21 4.58
CA LEU A 70 11.76 19.23 4.68
C LEU A 70 10.56 18.86 3.80
N PRO A 71 9.34 19.36 4.11
CA PRO A 71 8.18 19.17 3.23
C PRO A 71 8.43 19.64 1.79
N ALA A 72 9.20 20.71 1.62
CA ALA A 72 9.58 21.26 0.33
C ALA A 72 10.45 20.30 -0.51
N ASP A 73 11.22 19.41 0.12
CA ASP A 73 12.04 18.42 -0.60
C ASP A 73 11.20 17.27 -1.16
N VAL A 74 9.99 17.05 -0.61
CA VAL A 74 9.03 16.06 -1.09
C VAL A 74 8.07 16.68 -2.10
N LEU A 75 7.46 17.80 -1.73
CA LEU A 75 6.41 18.47 -2.49
C LEU A 75 6.95 19.34 -3.61
N GLY A 76 8.14 19.90 -3.44
CA GLY A 76 8.67 20.96 -4.29
C GLY A 76 8.59 22.33 -3.62
N THR A 77 9.14 23.33 -4.30
CA THR A 77 9.23 24.70 -3.78
C THR A 77 9.18 25.73 -4.90
N GLN A 78 8.95 26.98 -4.51
CA GLN A 78 9.05 28.13 -5.39
C GLN A 78 10.47 28.71 -5.29
N VAL A 79 11.18 28.78 -6.42
CA VAL A 79 12.57 29.25 -6.51
C VAL A 79 12.59 30.59 -7.24
N PHE A 80 13.23 31.60 -6.65
CA PHE A 80 13.47 32.87 -7.33
C PHE A 80 14.63 32.72 -8.32
N ASP A 81 14.33 32.92 -9.61
CA ASP A 81 15.31 32.93 -10.67
C ASP A 81 15.84 34.36 -10.85
N GLN A 82 17.11 34.56 -10.45
CA GLN A 82 17.79 35.85 -10.52
C GLN A 82 17.99 36.33 -11.95
N SER A 83 18.05 35.42 -12.94
CA SER A 83 18.27 35.78 -14.34
C SER A 83 17.03 36.41 -14.97
N THR A 84 15.85 35.94 -14.58
CA THR A 84 14.55 36.42 -15.08
C THR A 84 13.86 37.40 -14.11
N GLY A 85 14.36 37.52 -12.88
CA GLY A 85 13.73 38.31 -11.82
C GLY A 85 12.35 37.78 -11.41
N SER A 86 12.09 36.49 -11.67
CA SER A 86 10.77 35.88 -11.52
C SER A 86 10.81 34.64 -10.62
N PHE A 87 9.67 34.30 -10.03
CA PHE A 87 9.53 33.07 -9.27
C PHE A 87 9.13 31.91 -10.18
N SER A 88 9.91 30.83 -10.17
CA SER A 88 9.63 29.58 -10.89
C SER A 88 9.27 28.45 -9.91
N ILE A 89 8.43 27.52 -10.34
CA ILE A 89 8.05 26.36 -9.52
C ILE A 89 8.99 25.20 -9.83
N LYS A 90 9.65 24.68 -8.80
CA LYS A 90 10.41 23.43 -8.86
C LYS A 90 9.58 22.33 -8.24
N ARG A 91 9.01 21.45 -9.07
CA ARG A 91 8.24 20.28 -8.64
C ARG A 91 9.13 19.30 -7.87
N GLY A 92 8.62 18.78 -6.75
CA GLY A 92 9.29 17.76 -5.96
C GLY A 92 9.17 16.35 -6.54
N PRO A 93 9.86 15.37 -5.95
CA PRO A 93 9.81 13.97 -6.37
C PRO A 93 8.42 13.31 -6.21
N ILE A 94 7.49 13.93 -5.48
CA ILE A 94 6.10 13.44 -5.39
C ILE A 94 5.36 13.46 -6.73
N PHE A 95 5.81 14.27 -7.70
CA PHE A 95 5.25 14.35 -9.05
C PHE A 95 5.75 13.20 -9.94
N ALA A 96 5.51 11.97 -9.49
CA ALA A 96 5.70 10.75 -10.25
C ALA A 96 4.50 9.82 -10.04
N ASN A 97 4.28 8.89 -10.97
CA ASN A 97 3.20 7.93 -10.89
C ASN A 97 3.39 6.96 -9.73
N ILE A 98 4.62 6.48 -9.53
CA ILE A 98 4.97 5.56 -8.45
C ILE A 98 6.06 6.18 -7.58
N VAL A 99 5.75 6.37 -6.31
CA VAL A 99 6.66 6.95 -5.32
C VAL A 99 6.95 5.93 -4.24
N LEU A 100 8.23 5.59 -4.07
CA LEU A 100 8.73 4.84 -2.92
C LEU A 100 9.20 5.82 -1.84
N ALA A 101 8.43 5.93 -0.76
CA ALA A 101 8.78 6.71 0.43
C ALA A 101 9.47 5.77 1.44
N ASP A 102 10.79 5.69 1.37
CA ASP A 102 11.58 4.75 2.15
C ASP A 102 11.82 5.30 3.57
N GLU A 103 11.55 4.47 4.59
CA GLU A 103 11.74 4.78 6.02
C GLU A 103 10.96 6.02 6.47
N ILE A 104 9.66 6.08 6.14
CA ILE A 104 8.78 7.21 6.44
C ILE A 104 8.80 7.63 7.92
N ASN A 105 9.05 6.67 8.82
CA ASN A 105 9.19 6.88 10.25
C ASN A 105 10.49 7.60 10.65
N ARG A 106 11.44 7.90 9.76
CA ARG A 106 12.65 8.67 10.09
C ARG A 106 12.49 10.18 9.90
N ALA A 107 11.49 10.63 9.15
CA ALA A 107 11.26 12.06 8.95
C ALA A 107 10.35 12.66 10.03
N PRO A 108 10.46 13.96 10.32
CA PRO A 108 9.55 14.65 11.23
C PRO A 108 8.08 14.55 10.80
N ALA A 109 7.17 14.62 11.76
CA ALA A 109 5.72 14.53 11.54
C ALA A 109 5.17 15.52 10.48
N LYS A 110 5.80 16.69 10.32
CA LYS A 110 5.40 17.67 9.28
C LYS A 110 5.64 17.16 7.87
N VAL A 111 6.72 16.41 7.64
CA VAL A 111 7.05 15.82 6.34
C VAL A 111 6.13 14.64 6.04
N GLN A 112 5.88 13.81 7.05
CA GLN A 112 4.90 12.71 6.98
C GLN A 112 3.52 13.26 6.60
N ALA A 113 3.05 14.30 7.30
CA ALA A 113 1.77 14.94 7.03
C ALA A 113 1.69 15.51 5.60
N ALA A 114 2.76 16.16 5.10
CA ALA A 114 2.82 16.69 3.74
C ALA A 114 2.66 15.58 2.68
N LEU A 115 3.34 14.45 2.84
CA LEU A 115 3.19 13.29 1.96
C LEU A 115 1.76 12.74 2.00
N LEU A 116 1.21 12.56 3.20
CA LEU A 116 -0.14 12.00 3.40
C LEU A 116 -1.24 12.93 2.89
N GLU A 117 -1.07 14.24 2.98
CA GLU A 117 -1.96 15.22 2.39
C GLU A 117 -1.96 15.09 0.86
N ALA A 118 -0.78 15.05 0.23
CA ALA A 118 -0.66 14.85 -1.21
C ALA A 118 -1.29 13.52 -1.66
N MET A 119 -1.18 12.46 -0.86
CA MET A 119 -1.84 11.17 -1.08
C MET A 119 -3.38 11.28 -1.07
N GLN A 120 -3.96 11.99 -0.10
CA GLN A 120 -5.42 12.09 0.01
C GLN A 120 -6.01 13.07 -1.00
N GLU A 121 -5.38 14.24 -1.17
CA GLU A 121 -5.90 15.32 -2.01
C GLU A 121 -5.55 15.13 -3.50
N LYS A 122 -4.57 14.25 -3.79
CA LYS A 122 -4.03 14.02 -5.15
C LYS A 122 -3.57 15.29 -5.86
N GLN A 123 -3.20 16.31 -5.09
CA GLN A 123 -2.72 17.60 -5.55
C GLN A 123 -1.80 18.23 -4.51
N VAL A 124 -0.98 19.17 -4.95
CA VAL A 124 -0.04 19.91 -4.11
C VAL A 124 -0.14 21.39 -4.43
N THR A 125 -0.18 22.25 -3.42
CA THR A 125 -0.18 23.70 -3.61
C THR A 125 1.19 24.29 -3.29
N LEU A 126 1.82 24.93 -4.28
CA LEU A 126 3.14 25.55 -4.20
C LEU A 126 3.04 27.02 -4.58
N GLY A 127 3.46 27.94 -3.70
CA GLY A 127 3.47 29.38 -4.01
C GLY A 127 2.09 29.96 -4.38
N GLY A 128 1.00 29.38 -3.85
CA GLY A 128 -0.38 29.76 -4.16
C GLY A 128 -0.97 29.14 -5.43
N GLN A 129 -0.22 28.30 -6.16
CA GLN A 129 -0.71 27.57 -7.33
C GLN A 129 -0.88 26.07 -7.00
N THR A 130 -2.01 25.49 -7.38
CA THR A 130 -2.33 24.08 -7.15
C THR A 130 -2.00 23.24 -8.37
N PHE A 131 -1.28 22.13 -8.15
CA PHE A 131 -0.85 21.19 -9.17
C PHE A 131 -1.42 19.81 -8.87
N ARG A 132 -2.15 19.21 -9.81
CA ARG A 132 -2.60 17.82 -9.68
C ARG A 132 -1.45 16.84 -9.90
N LEU A 133 -1.48 15.75 -9.15
CA LEU A 133 -0.57 14.62 -9.34
C LEU A 133 -1.02 13.79 -10.54
N GLU A 134 -0.06 13.20 -11.25
CA GLU A 134 -0.32 12.43 -12.45
C GLU A 134 -0.88 11.04 -12.11
N GLU A 135 -1.96 10.64 -12.78
CA GLU A 135 -2.57 9.33 -12.57
C GLU A 135 -2.05 8.28 -13.59
N PRO A 136 -1.88 7.01 -13.18
CA PRO A 136 -2.10 6.47 -11.84
C PRO A 136 -1.04 6.97 -10.84
N PHE A 137 -1.47 7.26 -9.62
CA PHE A 137 -0.62 7.71 -8.52
C PHE A 137 -0.64 6.68 -7.38
N LEU A 138 0.52 6.12 -7.05
CA LEU A 138 0.74 5.15 -5.99
C LEU A 138 1.92 5.59 -5.12
N VAL A 139 1.70 5.68 -3.82
CA VAL A 139 2.75 5.77 -2.80
C VAL A 139 2.90 4.41 -2.13
N LEU A 140 4.12 3.85 -2.17
CA LEU A 140 4.57 2.77 -1.29
C LEU A 140 5.45 3.39 -0.21
N ALA A 141 4.95 3.48 1.02
CA ALA A 141 5.75 3.91 2.16
C ALA A 141 6.33 2.70 2.88
N THR A 142 7.59 2.75 3.30
CA THR A 142 8.21 1.66 4.08
C THR A 142 8.46 2.10 5.52
N GLN A 143 8.35 1.17 6.45
CA GLN A 143 8.75 1.33 7.84
C GLN A 143 9.67 0.17 8.23
N ASN A 144 10.78 0.50 8.89
CA ASN A 144 11.67 -0.48 9.49
C ASN A 144 11.28 -0.69 10.96
N PRO A 145 10.79 -1.88 11.35
CA PRO A 145 10.33 -2.11 12.72
C PRO A 145 11.47 -2.26 13.75
N ILE A 146 12.72 -2.44 13.29
CA ILE A 146 13.86 -2.74 14.17
C ILE A 146 14.55 -1.46 14.67
N GLU A 147 14.46 -0.37 13.91
CA GLU A 147 15.14 0.89 14.23
C GLU A 147 14.31 1.68 15.25
N GLN A 148 14.80 1.80 16.49
CA GLN A 148 14.12 2.54 17.57
C GLN A 148 14.71 3.94 17.81
N GLU A 149 15.94 4.20 17.38
CA GLU A 149 16.59 5.50 17.58
C GLU A 149 16.23 6.48 16.46
N GLY A 150 15.78 7.68 16.84
CA GLY A 150 15.49 8.75 15.88
C GLY A 150 14.28 8.51 14.99
N THR A 151 13.36 7.61 15.39
CA THR A 151 12.12 7.36 14.65
C THR A 151 10.92 8.08 15.24
N TYR A 152 10.07 8.60 14.37
CA TYR A 152 8.77 9.18 14.62
C TYR A 152 7.69 8.22 14.08
N PRO A 153 7.05 7.41 14.94
CA PRO A 153 6.00 6.50 14.49
C PRO A 153 4.85 7.29 13.86
N LEU A 154 4.24 6.72 12.82
CA LEU A 154 3.03 7.29 12.23
C LEU A 154 1.88 7.07 13.22
N PRO A 155 1.15 8.13 13.62
CA PRO A 155 -0.10 8.01 14.36
C PRO A 155 -1.11 7.12 13.62
N GLU A 156 -2.01 6.48 14.36
CA GLU A 156 -3.01 5.53 13.85
C GLU A 156 -3.89 6.18 12.77
N ALA A 157 -4.30 7.43 13.02
CA ALA A 157 -5.06 8.23 12.05
C ALA A 157 -4.31 8.47 10.73
N GLN A 158 -2.98 8.47 10.75
CA GLN A 158 -2.14 8.59 9.55
C GLN A 158 -2.00 7.24 8.85
N VAL A 159 -1.82 6.16 9.62
CA VAL A 159 -1.73 4.80 9.11
C VAL A 159 -3.04 4.37 8.43
N ASP A 160 -4.22 4.78 8.94
CA ASP A 160 -5.53 4.49 8.34
C ASP A 160 -5.73 5.05 6.91
N ARG A 161 -4.90 6.02 6.51
CA ARG A 161 -4.89 6.58 5.14
C ARG A 161 -4.30 5.62 4.10
N PHE A 162 -3.54 4.62 4.50
CA PHE A 162 -3.04 3.57 3.61
C PHE A 162 -4.12 2.51 3.39
N MET A 163 -4.35 2.12 2.15
CA MET A 163 -5.32 1.07 1.84
C MET A 163 -4.88 -0.26 2.45
N LEU A 164 -3.62 -0.63 2.23
CA LEU A 164 -3.03 -1.90 2.65
C LEU A 164 -1.80 -1.65 3.54
N LYS A 165 -1.64 -2.46 4.59
CA LYS A 165 -0.37 -2.66 5.28
C LYS A 165 0.15 -4.07 4.99
N LEU A 166 1.30 -4.15 4.33
CA LEU A 166 1.93 -5.42 3.97
C LEU A 166 3.04 -5.75 4.96
N ARG A 167 3.15 -7.03 5.31
CA ARG A 167 4.29 -7.59 6.03
C ARG A 167 5.06 -8.50 5.09
N VAL A 168 6.33 -8.20 4.87
CA VAL A 168 7.20 -9.02 4.02
C VAL A 168 8.41 -9.48 4.84
N GLY A 169 8.57 -10.80 4.92
CA GLY A 169 9.70 -11.46 5.59
C GLY A 169 10.88 -11.71 4.65
N TYR A 170 11.91 -12.36 5.18
CA TYR A 170 13.03 -12.84 4.36
C TYR A 170 12.56 -13.89 3.34
N PRO A 171 13.20 -13.94 2.16
CA PRO A 171 12.93 -14.98 1.17
C PRO A 171 13.25 -16.36 1.76
N SER A 172 12.58 -17.39 1.24
CA SER A 172 12.97 -18.77 1.49
C SER A 172 14.36 -19.06 0.94
N ARG A 173 14.99 -20.12 1.44
CA ARG A 173 16.32 -20.55 0.98
C ARG A 173 16.40 -20.75 -0.54
N GLU A 174 15.35 -21.25 -1.18
CA GLU A 174 15.37 -21.50 -2.63
C GLU A 174 15.19 -20.20 -3.43
N GLU A 175 14.35 -19.28 -2.95
CA GLU A 175 14.24 -17.93 -3.51
C GLU A 175 15.56 -17.16 -3.35
N GLU A 176 16.22 -17.25 -2.19
CA GLU A 176 17.49 -16.59 -1.93
C GLU A 176 18.62 -17.10 -2.84
N LYS A 177 18.67 -18.42 -3.10
CA LYS A 177 19.59 -18.98 -4.11
C LYS A 177 19.33 -18.42 -5.50
N GLU A 178 18.07 -18.27 -5.87
CA GLU A 178 17.70 -17.78 -7.18
C GLU A 178 18.01 -16.27 -7.32
N ILE A 179 17.76 -15.49 -6.27
CA ILE A 179 18.22 -14.09 -6.17
C ILE A 179 19.74 -14.03 -6.35
N MET A 180 20.49 -14.87 -5.63
CA MET A 180 21.95 -14.94 -5.75
C MET A 180 22.37 -15.26 -7.19
N ARG A 181 21.78 -16.27 -7.84
CA ARG A 181 22.12 -16.64 -9.22
C ARG A 181 21.89 -15.51 -10.21
N ARG A 182 20.76 -14.81 -10.11
CA ARG A 182 20.42 -13.71 -11.02
C ARG A 182 21.32 -12.51 -10.79
N MET A 183 21.47 -12.10 -9.53
CA MET A 183 22.20 -10.87 -9.17
C MET A 183 23.72 -11.04 -9.25
N ALA A 184 24.26 -12.24 -9.02
CA ALA A 184 25.70 -12.49 -9.09
C ALA A 184 26.26 -12.42 -10.51
N SER A 185 25.43 -12.61 -11.54
CA SER A 185 25.85 -12.48 -12.94
C SER A 185 26.25 -11.05 -13.30
N GLY A 186 25.70 -10.04 -12.61
CA GLY A 186 25.89 -8.62 -12.91
C GLY A 186 25.24 -8.16 -14.22
N GLU A 187 24.60 -9.04 -14.98
CA GLU A 187 23.96 -8.70 -16.24
C GLU A 187 22.61 -7.99 -15.97
N PRO A 188 22.36 -6.82 -16.59
CA PRO A 188 21.08 -6.16 -16.45
C PRO A 188 19.99 -6.98 -17.15
N ILE A 189 19.01 -7.43 -16.38
CA ILE A 189 17.82 -8.09 -16.93
C ILE A 189 16.93 -7.02 -17.56
N ALA A 190 16.77 -7.00 -18.88
CA ALA A 190 15.86 -6.07 -19.54
C ALA A 190 14.39 -6.37 -19.17
N ILE A 191 13.58 -5.32 -19.07
CA ILE A 191 12.14 -5.40 -18.79
C ILE A 191 11.42 -4.69 -19.92
N ASP A 192 10.43 -5.38 -20.47
CA ASP A 192 9.58 -4.84 -21.52
C ASP A 192 8.41 -4.03 -20.91
N ALA A 193 8.03 -2.96 -21.58
CA ALA A 193 6.80 -2.23 -21.25
C ALA A 193 5.59 -3.05 -21.74
N ILE A 194 4.90 -3.70 -20.81
CA ILE A 194 3.76 -4.59 -21.07
C ILE A 194 2.43 -3.86 -20.98
N ALA A 195 2.34 -2.84 -20.13
CA ALA A 195 1.15 -2.02 -19.95
C ALA A 195 1.47 -0.54 -20.09
N SER A 196 0.45 0.27 -20.35
CA SER A 196 0.52 1.73 -20.28
C SER A 196 -0.22 2.26 -19.05
N PRO A 197 0.09 3.48 -18.59
CA PRO A 197 -0.70 4.16 -17.56
C PRO A 197 -2.20 4.19 -17.87
N GLN A 198 -2.56 4.46 -19.13
CA GLN A 198 -3.95 4.49 -19.60
C GLN A 198 -4.64 3.14 -19.46
N ALA A 199 -3.95 2.04 -19.78
CA ALA A 199 -4.50 0.69 -19.61
C ALA A 199 -4.81 0.36 -18.14
N ILE A 200 -4.02 0.89 -17.19
CA ILE A 200 -4.30 0.76 -15.75
C ILE A 200 -5.56 1.56 -15.36
N LEU A 201 -5.73 2.76 -15.91
CA LEU A 201 -6.92 3.59 -15.66
C LEU A 201 -8.20 2.98 -16.26
N GLU A 202 -8.11 2.39 -17.45
CA GLU A 202 -9.22 1.63 -18.06
C GLU A 202 -9.57 0.40 -17.22
N ALA A 203 -8.57 -0.32 -16.72
CA ALA A 203 -8.78 -1.46 -15.83
C ALA A 203 -9.44 -1.04 -14.51
N ARG A 204 -9.04 0.10 -13.91
CA ARG A 204 -9.70 0.70 -12.73
C ARG A 204 -11.20 0.86 -12.95
N HIS A 205 -11.60 1.46 -14.07
CA HIS A 205 -13.02 1.68 -14.38
C HIS A 205 -13.80 0.36 -14.45
N ARG A 206 -13.23 -0.65 -15.11
CA ARG A 206 -13.86 -1.97 -15.20
C ARG A 206 -13.98 -2.67 -13.86
N ILE A 207 -13.01 -2.47 -12.95
CA ILE A 207 -13.05 -3.04 -11.61
C ILE A 207 -14.16 -2.39 -10.78
N THR A 208 -14.41 -1.09 -10.95
CA THR A 208 -15.51 -0.43 -10.22
C THR A 208 -16.89 -0.94 -10.62
N GLU A 209 -17.05 -1.46 -11.84
CA GLU A 209 -18.29 -2.05 -12.35
C GLU A 209 -18.46 -3.55 -11.99
N LEU A 210 -17.45 -4.16 -11.34
CA LEU A 210 -17.47 -5.57 -11.01
C LEU A 210 -18.53 -5.87 -9.94
N TYR A 211 -19.40 -6.84 -10.24
CA TYR A 211 -20.56 -7.16 -9.42
C TYR A 211 -20.16 -7.68 -8.03
N MET A 212 -20.84 -7.16 -7.00
CA MET A 212 -20.72 -7.62 -5.62
C MET A 212 -22.14 -7.86 -5.11
N ASP A 213 -22.43 -9.11 -4.76
CA ASP A 213 -23.71 -9.52 -4.17
C ASP A 213 -23.90 -8.81 -2.82
N GLU A 214 -25.14 -8.44 -2.50
CA GLU A 214 -25.45 -7.73 -1.25
C GLU A 214 -24.98 -8.50 -0.01
N ARG A 215 -25.03 -9.84 -0.05
CA ARG A 215 -24.54 -10.68 1.05
C ARG A 215 -23.04 -10.53 1.28
N ILE A 216 -22.26 -10.24 0.23
CA ILE A 216 -20.83 -9.96 0.35
C ILE A 216 -20.61 -8.55 0.92
N VAL A 217 -21.46 -7.59 0.55
CA VAL A 217 -21.44 -6.25 1.15
C VAL A 217 -21.72 -6.35 2.64
N ASP A 218 -22.77 -7.07 3.03
CA ASP A 218 -23.12 -7.35 4.43
C ASP A 218 -21.96 -8.04 5.16
N TYR A 219 -21.37 -9.08 4.56
CA TYR A 219 -20.21 -9.76 5.13
C TYR A 219 -19.03 -8.81 5.40
N ILE A 220 -18.71 -7.91 4.46
CA ILE A 220 -17.64 -6.90 4.66
C ILE A 220 -18.00 -5.95 5.81
N VAL A 221 -19.26 -5.54 5.91
CA VAL A 221 -19.74 -4.67 7.00
C VAL A 221 -19.64 -5.39 8.33
N ASP A 222 -20.07 -6.65 8.41
CA ASP A 222 -20.04 -7.49 9.60
C ASP A 222 -18.60 -7.71 10.10
N LEU A 223 -17.66 -7.98 9.19
CA LEU A 223 -16.24 -8.09 9.54
C LEU A 223 -15.72 -6.81 10.19
N VAL A 224 -15.99 -5.64 9.61
CA VAL A 224 -15.55 -4.36 10.15
C VAL A 224 -16.28 -4.03 11.45
N HIS A 225 -17.58 -4.33 11.54
CA HIS A 225 -18.39 -4.12 12.73
C HIS A 225 -17.88 -4.98 13.90
N ALA A 226 -17.49 -6.23 13.64
CA ALA A 226 -16.91 -7.13 14.63
C ALA A 226 -15.60 -6.59 15.24
N THR A 227 -14.84 -5.77 14.51
CA THR A 227 -13.65 -5.10 15.09
C THR A 227 -14.00 -4.03 16.12
N ARG A 228 -15.21 -3.46 16.09
CA ARG A 228 -15.66 -2.40 17.01
C ARG A 228 -16.55 -2.93 18.12
N TYR A 229 -17.37 -3.92 17.79
CA TYR A 229 -18.35 -4.55 18.66
C TYR A 229 -18.22 -6.07 18.59
N PRO A 230 -17.09 -6.65 19.04
CA PRO A 230 -16.83 -8.08 18.89
C PRO A 230 -17.83 -8.95 19.66
N ALA A 231 -18.46 -8.42 20.72
CA ALA A 231 -19.52 -9.09 21.45
C ALA A 231 -20.72 -9.50 20.59
N ASP A 232 -21.07 -8.69 19.59
CA ASP A 232 -22.19 -8.94 18.68
C ASP A 232 -21.89 -10.08 17.70
N ALA A 233 -20.61 -10.30 17.41
CA ALA A 233 -20.10 -11.35 16.53
C ALA A 233 -19.73 -12.64 17.28
N ARG A 234 -20.23 -12.85 18.51
CA ARG A 234 -19.89 -14.00 19.38
C ARG A 234 -18.41 -14.05 19.83
N LEU A 235 -17.70 -12.93 19.77
CA LEU A 235 -16.27 -12.78 20.12
C LEU A 235 -16.09 -11.90 21.38
N LYS A 236 -16.89 -12.14 22.42
CA LYS A 236 -16.90 -11.29 23.64
C LYS A 236 -15.53 -11.17 24.31
N ASP A 237 -14.69 -12.19 24.18
CA ASP A 237 -13.35 -12.22 24.74
C ASP A 237 -12.33 -11.37 23.98
N LEU A 238 -12.64 -10.91 22.76
CA LEU A 238 -11.83 -9.91 22.04
C LEU A 238 -12.10 -8.48 22.49
N ALA A 239 -13.22 -8.22 23.18
CA ALA A 239 -13.58 -6.87 23.63
C ALA A 239 -12.50 -6.19 24.51
N PRO A 240 -11.89 -6.85 25.51
CA PRO A 240 -10.81 -6.23 26.30
C PRO A 240 -9.49 -6.09 25.53
N LEU A 241 -9.34 -6.79 24.39
CA LEU A 241 -8.10 -6.84 23.62
C LEU A 241 -8.03 -5.75 22.53
N ILE A 242 -9.17 -5.14 22.19
CA ILE A 242 -9.26 -4.11 21.14
C ILE A 242 -9.51 -2.75 21.81
N GLU A 243 -8.55 -1.84 21.66
CA GLU A 243 -8.70 -0.46 22.11
C GLU A 243 -9.55 0.35 21.12
N PHE A 244 -9.27 0.21 19.82
CA PHE A 244 -10.01 0.84 18.74
C PHE A 244 -10.14 -0.08 17.52
N GLY A 245 -11.38 -0.23 17.04
CA GLY A 245 -11.70 -0.99 15.84
C GLY A 245 -11.52 -0.20 14.53
N ALA A 246 -11.62 -0.91 13.41
CA ALA A 246 -11.32 -0.38 12.09
C ALA A 246 -12.34 0.67 11.62
N SER A 247 -11.88 1.75 10.95
CA SER A 247 -12.72 2.84 10.48
C SER A 247 -13.58 2.46 9.25
N PRO A 248 -14.56 3.28 8.82
CA PRO A 248 -15.30 3.04 7.57
C PRO A 248 -14.42 2.98 6.32
N ARG A 249 -13.18 3.49 6.37
CA ARG A 249 -12.19 3.32 5.29
C ARG A 249 -11.86 1.84 5.08
N ALA A 250 -11.90 1.03 6.13
CA ALA A 250 -11.71 -0.42 6.02
C ALA A 250 -12.79 -1.07 5.15
N THR A 251 -14.06 -0.71 5.35
CA THR A 251 -15.19 -1.23 4.55
C THR A 251 -15.00 -0.90 3.07
N ILE A 252 -14.65 0.35 2.76
CA ILE A 252 -14.40 0.80 1.38
C ILE A 252 -13.18 0.07 0.79
N ALA A 253 -12.08 -0.01 1.53
CA ALA A 253 -10.85 -0.67 1.11
C ALA A 253 -11.07 -2.16 0.84
N LEU A 254 -11.76 -2.88 1.74
CA LEU A 254 -12.15 -4.28 1.56
C LEU A 254 -12.95 -4.45 0.26
N ALA A 255 -13.99 -3.63 0.04
CA ALA A 255 -14.82 -3.76 -1.15
C ALA A 255 -14.03 -3.51 -2.44
N GLN A 256 -13.24 -2.44 -2.50
CA GLN A 256 -12.43 -2.09 -3.66
C GLN A 256 -11.34 -3.14 -3.94
N ALA A 257 -10.62 -3.55 -2.92
CA ALA A 257 -9.51 -4.47 -3.06
C ALA A 257 -9.99 -5.90 -3.33
N SER A 258 -11.16 -6.31 -2.82
CA SER A 258 -11.79 -7.59 -3.16
C SER A 258 -12.24 -7.65 -4.62
N ARG A 259 -12.81 -6.55 -5.17
CA ARG A 259 -13.11 -6.45 -6.60
C ARG A 259 -11.84 -6.57 -7.45
N ALA A 260 -10.78 -5.86 -7.06
CA ALA A 260 -9.50 -5.97 -7.74
C ALA A 260 -8.94 -7.39 -7.68
N HIS A 261 -8.96 -8.04 -6.50
CA HIS A 261 -8.50 -9.42 -6.35
C HIS A 261 -9.30 -10.40 -7.22
N ALA A 262 -10.64 -10.29 -7.25
CA ALA A 262 -11.49 -11.07 -8.15
C ALA A 262 -11.12 -10.86 -9.63
N PHE A 263 -10.88 -9.61 -10.02
CA PHE A 263 -10.47 -9.23 -11.37
C PHE A 263 -9.11 -9.81 -11.77
N LEU A 264 -8.11 -9.80 -10.87
CA LEU A 264 -6.80 -10.42 -11.11
C LEU A 264 -6.92 -11.93 -11.34
N ARG A 265 -7.88 -12.58 -10.69
CA ARG A 265 -8.23 -13.99 -10.91
C ARG A 265 -9.14 -14.24 -12.11
N GLY A 266 -9.45 -13.21 -12.90
CA GLY A 266 -10.25 -13.34 -14.11
C GLY A 266 -11.76 -13.50 -13.89
N ARG A 267 -12.24 -13.27 -12.65
CA ARG A 267 -13.66 -13.34 -12.32
C ARG A 267 -14.35 -12.00 -12.56
N THR A 268 -15.66 -12.05 -12.79
CA THR A 268 -16.53 -10.88 -13.01
C THR A 268 -17.43 -10.59 -11.80
N TYR A 269 -17.26 -11.32 -10.71
CA TYR A 269 -17.99 -11.17 -9.45
C TYR A 269 -17.05 -11.48 -8.28
N VAL A 270 -17.33 -10.88 -7.13
CA VAL A 270 -16.57 -11.08 -5.89
C VAL A 270 -17.09 -12.32 -5.14
N THR A 271 -16.19 -13.11 -4.56
CA THR A 271 -16.51 -14.22 -3.64
C THR A 271 -16.01 -13.92 -2.23
N PRO A 272 -16.51 -14.64 -1.19
CA PRO A 272 -16.01 -14.46 0.17
C PRO A 272 -14.49 -14.67 0.30
N ASP A 273 -13.93 -15.58 -0.49
CA ASP A 273 -12.48 -15.82 -0.51
C ASP A 273 -11.66 -14.60 -0.94
N ASP A 274 -12.21 -13.72 -1.80
CA ASP A 274 -11.55 -12.46 -2.15
C ASP A 274 -11.45 -11.53 -0.94
N VAL A 275 -12.54 -11.45 -0.17
CA VAL A 275 -12.59 -10.64 1.06
C VAL A 275 -11.60 -11.19 2.07
N LYS A 276 -11.62 -12.50 2.31
CA LYS A 276 -10.72 -13.19 3.25
C LYS A 276 -9.25 -13.04 2.87
N ALA A 277 -8.92 -13.12 1.58
CA ALA A 277 -7.54 -12.98 1.09
C ALA A 277 -6.96 -11.57 1.32
N ILE A 278 -7.81 -10.54 1.33
CA ILE A 278 -7.39 -9.14 1.45
C ILE A 278 -7.58 -8.60 2.88
N ALA A 279 -8.47 -9.18 3.67
CA ALA A 279 -8.82 -8.68 4.99
C ALA A 279 -7.63 -8.49 5.94
N PRO A 280 -6.64 -9.40 6.04
CA PRO A 280 -5.46 -9.17 6.86
C PRO A 280 -4.72 -7.88 6.49
N ASP A 281 -4.55 -7.61 5.20
CA ASP A 281 -3.79 -6.47 4.70
C ASP A 281 -4.53 -5.14 4.89
N VAL A 282 -5.87 -5.18 4.94
CA VAL A 282 -6.72 -4.00 5.17
C VAL A 282 -6.92 -3.74 6.66
N LEU A 283 -7.05 -4.77 7.49
CA LEU A 283 -7.50 -4.61 8.88
C LEU A 283 -6.35 -4.50 9.89
N ARG A 284 -5.19 -5.13 9.66
CA ARG A 284 -4.12 -5.24 10.67
C ARG A 284 -3.63 -3.90 11.22
N HIS A 285 -3.69 -2.85 10.41
CA HIS A 285 -3.23 -1.50 10.77
C HIS A 285 -4.35 -0.57 11.19
N ARG A 286 -5.58 -1.09 11.24
CA ARG A 286 -6.80 -0.38 11.61
C ARG A 286 -7.40 -0.89 12.92
N ILE A 287 -6.81 -1.94 13.50
CA ILE A 287 -7.18 -2.46 14.82
C ILE A 287 -6.03 -2.11 15.77
N LEU A 288 -6.31 -1.26 16.74
CA LEU A 288 -5.40 -0.94 17.83
C LEU A 288 -5.65 -1.90 18.99
N THR A 289 -4.61 -2.60 19.42
CA THR A 289 -4.63 -3.53 20.55
C THR A 289 -4.45 -2.79 21.87
N THR A 290 -5.09 -3.28 22.94
CA THR A 290 -4.85 -2.75 24.29
C THR A 290 -3.51 -3.25 24.86
N TYR A 291 -3.05 -2.63 25.95
CA TYR A 291 -1.90 -3.13 26.73
C TYR A 291 -2.10 -4.56 27.25
N GLU A 292 -3.34 -4.98 27.51
CA GLU A 292 -3.67 -6.35 27.92
C GLU A 292 -3.38 -7.33 26.78
N ALA A 293 -3.79 -7.00 25.55
CA ALA A 293 -3.46 -7.79 24.37
C ALA A 293 -1.94 -7.89 24.15
N GLU A 294 -1.20 -6.80 24.33
CA GLU A 294 0.27 -6.82 24.26
C GLU A 294 0.87 -7.77 25.32
N ALA A 295 0.39 -7.72 26.56
CA ALA A 295 0.85 -8.59 27.64
C ALA A 295 0.56 -10.08 27.36
N GLU A 296 -0.56 -10.36 26.68
CA GLU A 296 -0.95 -11.70 26.24
C GLU A 296 -0.29 -12.13 24.92
N ASN A 297 0.52 -11.28 24.29
CA ASN A 297 1.11 -11.49 22.96
C ASN A 297 0.05 -11.71 21.86
N VAL A 298 -1.12 -11.08 21.99
CA VAL A 298 -2.18 -11.09 20.97
C VAL A 298 -1.98 -9.91 20.05
N SER A 299 -1.70 -10.19 18.78
CA SER A 299 -1.51 -9.15 17.76
C SER A 299 -2.81 -8.80 17.02
N SER A 300 -2.82 -7.67 16.33
CA SER A 300 -3.93 -7.31 15.43
C SER A 300 -4.17 -8.37 14.34
N ASP A 301 -3.13 -9.08 13.87
CA ASP A 301 -3.29 -10.17 12.90
C ASP A 301 -4.02 -11.38 13.52
N ASP A 302 -3.77 -11.69 14.80
CA ASP A 302 -4.48 -12.76 15.51
C ASP A 302 -5.96 -12.41 15.70
N ILE A 303 -6.25 -11.15 16.06
CA ILE A 303 -7.62 -10.64 16.17
C ILE A 303 -8.35 -10.73 14.83
N VAL A 304 -7.71 -10.30 13.73
CA VAL A 304 -8.31 -10.40 12.38
C VAL A 304 -8.59 -11.85 12.01
N THR A 305 -7.65 -12.77 12.28
CA THR A 305 -7.83 -14.20 12.01
C THR A 305 -9.04 -14.75 12.74
N ARG A 306 -9.15 -14.47 14.04
CA ARG A 306 -10.29 -14.90 14.88
C ARG A 306 -11.63 -14.35 14.39
N ILE A 307 -11.66 -13.10 13.93
CA ILE A 307 -12.85 -12.49 13.33
C ILE A 307 -13.24 -13.23 12.04
N LEU A 308 -12.29 -13.45 11.14
CA LEU A 308 -12.53 -14.13 9.85
C LEU A 308 -13.01 -15.57 10.03
N ASP A 309 -12.55 -16.27 11.06
CA ASP A 309 -12.93 -17.64 11.38
C ASP A 309 -14.34 -17.74 12.00
N THR A 310 -14.84 -16.66 12.63
CA THR A 310 -16.09 -16.68 13.41
C THR A 310 -17.26 -16.02 12.69
N VAL A 311 -17.01 -14.96 11.91
CA VAL A 311 -18.03 -14.30 11.10
C VAL A 311 -18.32 -15.19 9.89
N GLU A 312 -19.56 -15.68 9.79
CA GLU A 312 -19.97 -16.61 8.76
C GLU A 312 -19.96 -15.95 7.38
N ALA A 313 -19.32 -16.62 6.42
CA ALA A 313 -19.35 -16.20 5.02
C ALA A 313 -20.67 -16.64 4.35
N PRO A 314 -21.22 -15.83 3.42
CA PRO A 314 -22.50 -16.10 2.76
C PRO A 314 -22.48 -17.13 1.62
#